data_AF-A0A9D7IWM6-F1
#
_entry.id   AF-A0A9D7IWM6-F1
#
_cell.length_a   1.000
_cell.length_b   1.000
_cell.length_c   1.000
_cell.angle_alpha   90.00
_cell.angle_beta   90.00
_cell.angle_gamma   90.00
#
_symmetry.space_group_name_H-M   'P 1'
#
loop_
_entity.id
_entity.type
_entity.pdbx_description
1 polymer ?
#
loop_
_entity_poly.entity_id
_entity_poly.type
_entity_poly.pdbx_seq_one_letter_code
_entity_poly.pdbx_strand_id
1 'polypeptide(L)'
;MRENASAEWSKVKNTGGGRQRDPKLAEVFIKELKEAESRGEWWNFMVMSLGENHTDGLTAGRFTPTACVASNDLALGMIVEAVSKSKFWLETAIFVIEDDAQNGPDHVDARRTVGLVYSPYVMRGGIVDSTMYTTVSYLRTMEMILGLPPMTQYDQLATPLYHVFTTTPTLTAYTHEDARVDLLAKNPATGEGARRSARLDFSDYDRADFDELNLILWNALKGTPMPAPVRSALLTR
;
A
#
# COMPACT_ATOMS: atom_id res chain seq x y z
N MET A 1 12.04 -22.59 -14.38
CA MET A 1 11.60 -21.38 -13.65
C MET A 1 12.51 -21.24 -12.46
N ARG A 2 13.30 -20.16 -12.35
CA ARG A 2 13.86 -19.80 -11.04
C ARG A 2 12.65 -19.52 -10.14
N GLU A 3 12.70 -19.93 -8.87
CA GLU A 3 11.69 -19.50 -7.91
C GLU A 3 11.82 -17.97 -7.79
N ASN A 4 10.97 -17.23 -8.52
CA ASN A 4 11.01 -15.77 -8.60
C ASN A 4 10.34 -15.11 -7.38
N ALA A 5 10.39 -15.77 -6.22
CA ALA A 5 9.74 -15.33 -4.99
C ALA A 5 10.76 -15.28 -3.86
N SER A 6 10.67 -14.25 -3.02
CA SER A 6 11.49 -14.16 -1.81
C SER A 6 11.03 -15.20 -0.79
N ALA A 7 11.89 -16.18 -0.52
CA ALA A 7 11.65 -17.21 0.49
C ALA A 7 11.63 -16.59 1.91
N GLU A 8 12.53 -15.65 2.19
CA GLU A 8 12.60 -14.96 3.48
C GLU A 8 11.37 -14.07 3.71
N TRP A 9 10.89 -13.37 2.68
CA TRP A 9 9.66 -12.58 2.77
C TRP A 9 8.47 -13.47 3.12
N SER A 10 8.34 -14.60 2.41
CA SER A 10 7.28 -15.58 2.64
C SER A 10 7.34 -16.16 4.05
N LYS A 11 8.55 -16.45 4.54
CA LYS A 11 8.77 -16.94 5.90
C LYS A 11 8.37 -15.91 6.95
N VAL A 12 8.79 -14.64 6.80
CA VAL A 12 8.40 -13.57 7.73
C VAL A 12 6.88 -13.41 7.73
N LYS A 13 6.25 -13.29 6.55
CA LYS A 13 4.79 -13.11 6.43
C LYS A 13 3.99 -14.23 7.12
N ASN A 14 4.50 -15.47 7.09
CA ASN A 14 3.81 -16.64 7.65
C ASN A 14 4.22 -16.98 9.10
N THR A 15 5.09 -16.19 9.72
CA THR A 15 5.53 -16.45 11.11
C THR A 15 4.48 -15.94 12.12
N GLY A 16 4.23 -16.68 13.20
CA GLY A 16 3.65 -16.11 14.43
C GLY A 16 2.11 -15.98 14.53
N GLY A 17 1.33 -16.61 13.65
CA GLY A 17 -0.13 -16.74 13.83
C GLY A 17 -0.92 -15.43 13.78
N GLY A 18 -0.38 -14.40 13.12
CA GLY A 18 -1.03 -13.10 12.90
C GLY A 18 -0.19 -12.21 11.99
N ARG A 19 -0.77 -11.07 11.57
CA ARG A 19 -0.10 -10.10 10.71
C ARG A 19 1.19 -9.60 11.36
N GLN A 20 2.29 -9.64 10.60
CA GLN A 20 3.58 -9.17 11.07
C GLN A 20 3.69 -7.65 10.98
N ARG A 21 4.67 -7.10 11.71
CA ARG A 21 5.05 -5.70 11.57
C ARG A 21 5.67 -5.49 10.19
N ASP A 22 5.08 -4.64 9.36
CA ASP A 22 5.54 -4.38 7.99
C ASP A 22 7.02 -3.93 7.90
N PRO A 23 7.62 -3.19 8.87
CA PRO A 23 9.05 -2.86 8.84
C PRO A 23 9.97 -4.09 8.76
N LYS A 24 9.56 -5.25 9.29
CA LYS A 24 10.33 -6.50 9.17
C LYS A 24 10.37 -7.02 7.72
N LEU A 25 9.28 -6.81 6.98
CA LEU A 25 9.23 -7.16 5.55
C LEU A 25 10.13 -6.20 4.75
N ALA A 26 10.09 -4.91 5.07
CA ALA A 26 10.99 -3.91 4.48
C ALA A 26 12.47 -4.27 4.71
N GLU A 27 12.85 -4.71 5.92
CA GLU A 27 14.22 -5.19 6.22
C GLU A 27 14.64 -6.36 5.31
N VAL A 28 13.76 -7.32 5.05
CA VAL A 28 14.03 -8.43 4.12
C VAL A 28 14.26 -7.91 2.71
N PHE A 29 13.38 -7.06 2.21
CA PHE A 29 13.54 -6.48 0.88
C PHE A 29 14.84 -5.68 0.75
N ILE A 30 15.18 -4.86 1.75
CA ILE A 30 16.41 -4.06 1.77
C ILE A 30 17.66 -4.94 1.75
N LYS A 31 17.62 -6.08 2.45
CA LYS A 31 18.71 -7.06 2.41
C LYS A 31 18.86 -7.64 1.00
N GLU A 32 17.77 -8.07 0.38
CA GLU A 32 17.79 -8.65 -0.97
C GLU A 32 18.20 -7.61 -2.03
N LEU A 33 17.80 -6.35 -1.86
CA LEU A 33 18.25 -5.22 -2.67
C LEU A 33 19.77 -5.06 -2.62
N LYS A 34 20.37 -5.07 -1.42
CA LYS A 34 21.83 -4.99 -1.27
C LYS A 34 22.56 -6.17 -1.92
N GLU A 35 22.00 -7.38 -1.79
CA GLU A 35 22.56 -8.56 -2.44
C GLU A 35 22.51 -8.44 -3.96
N ALA A 36 21.40 -7.98 -4.52
CA ALA A 36 21.28 -7.71 -5.94
C ALA A 36 22.22 -6.59 -6.41
N GLU A 37 22.38 -5.53 -5.62
CA GLU A 37 23.34 -4.48 -5.92
C GLU A 37 24.75 -5.03 -6.01
N SER A 38 25.13 -5.97 -5.13
CA SER A 38 26.46 -6.61 -5.19
C SER A 38 26.68 -7.41 -6.49
N ARG A 39 25.61 -7.96 -7.08
CA ARG A 39 25.65 -8.73 -8.34
C ARG A 39 25.45 -7.87 -9.58
N GLY A 40 24.80 -6.71 -9.44
CA GLY A 40 24.39 -5.87 -10.56
C GLY A 40 23.21 -6.41 -11.37
N GLU A 41 22.47 -7.37 -10.81
CA GLU A 41 21.29 -7.97 -11.45
C GLU A 41 20.07 -7.74 -10.56
N TRP A 42 19.06 -7.08 -11.10
CA TRP A 42 17.77 -6.81 -10.44
C TRP A 42 16.62 -7.35 -11.28
N TRP A 43 15.44 -7.45 -10.67
CA TRP A 43 14.23 -7.92 -11.33
C TRP A 43 13.61 -6.79 -12.17
N ASN A 44 13.22 -7.10 -13.42
CA ASN A 44 12.53 -6.15 -14.29
C ASN A 44 11.09 -5.84 -13.82
N PHE A 45 10.48 -6.76 -13.07
CA PHE A 45 9.13 -6.60 -12.52
C PHE A 45 9.03 -7.34 -11.19
N MET A 46 8.46 -6.68 -10.19
CA MET A 46 8.22 -7.24 -8.86
C MET A 46 6.84 -6.83 -8.38
N VAL A 47 6.20 -7.75 -7.65
CA VAL A 47 4.96 -7.50 -6.93
C VAL A 47 5.20 -7.89 -5.48
N MET A 48 4.83 -7.02 -4.56
CA MET A 48 4.91 -7.26 -3.11
C MET A 48 3.71 -6.64 -2.41
N SER A 49 3.44 -7.07 -1.17
CA SER A 49 2.31 -6.60 -0.36
C SER A 49 2.74 -6.35 1.07
N LEU A 50 2.45 -5.15 1.57
CA LEU A 50 2.50 -4.79 2.99
C LEU A 50 1.06 -4.79 3.48
N GLY A 51 0.74 -5.59 4.50
CA GLY A 51 -0.66 -5.92 4.81
C GLY A 51 -1.11 -5.47 6.20
N GLU A 52 -0.23 -4.82 6.97
CA GLU A 52 -0.58 -4.46 8.35
C GLU A 52 -1.67 -3.40 8.42
N ASN A 53 -1.81 -2.56 7.39
CA ASN A 53 -2.83 -1.52 7.29
C ASN A 53 -4.27 -2.06 7.20
N HIS A 54 -4.49 -3.36 6.93
CA HIS A 54 -5.83 -3.98 7.06
C HIS A 54 -6.34 -4.00 8.51
N THR A 55 -5.43 -3.91 9.49
CA THR A 55 -5.73 -3.88 10.93
C THR A 55 -6.46 -5.12 11.48
N ASP A 56 -6.50 -5.25 12.81
CA ASP A 56 -7.36 -6.23 13.50
C ASP A 56 -8.57 -5.54 14.17
N GLY A 57 -9.04 -4.42 13.59
CA GLY A 57 -10.03 -3.56 14.21
C GLY A 57 -9.59 -3.07 15.59
N LEU A 58 -10.50 -3.15 16.55
CA LEU A 58 -10.22 -2.88 17.97
C LEU A 58 -10.07 -4.16 18.81
N THR A 59 -9.67 -5.27 18.21
CA THR A 59 -9.47 -6.54 18.92
C THR A 59 -8.52 -6.35 20.09
N ALA A 60 -8.96 -6.77 21.29
CA ALA A 60 -8.24 -6.58 22.55
C ALA A 60 -6.79 -7.10 22.46
N GLY A 61 -5.82 -6.27 22.85
CA GLY A 61 -4.41 -6.65 22.89
C GLY A 61 -3.70 -6.73 21.54
N ARG A 62 -4.40 -6.58 20.41
CA ARG A 62 -3.80 -6.35 19.08
C ARG A 62 -3.30 -4.91 18.97
N PHE A 63 -2.45 -4.63 17.98
CA PHE A 63 -1.98 -3.28 17.72
C PHE A 63 -3.15 -2.36 17.35
N THR A 64 -3.06 -1.09 17.72
CA THR A 64 -4.12 -0.12 17.37
C THR A 64 -4.15 0.10 15.85
N PRO A 65 -5.32 0.44 15.27
CA PRO A 65 -5.41 0.80 13.84
C PRO A 65 -4.40 1.87 13.42
N THR A 66 -4.19 2.89 14.27
CA THR A 66 -3.18 3.93 14.04
C THR A 66 -1.76 3.37 14.01
N ALA A 67 -1.42 2.48 14.93
CA ALA A 67 -0.10 1.84 14.97
C ALA A 67 0.14 0.90 13.77
N CYS A 68 -0.91 0.23 13.29
CA CYS A 68 -0.88 -0.61 12.09
C CYS A 68 -0.61 0.21 10.83
N VAL A 69 -1.40 1.25 10.58
CA VAL A 69 -1.23 2.12 9.39
C VAL A 69 0.12 2.84 9.41
N ALA A 70 0.57 3.35 10.57
CA ALA A 70 1.88 3.98 10.69
C ALA A 70 3.05 3.01 10.48
N SER A 71 2.86 1.72 10.82
CA SER A 71 3.84 0.68 10.55
C SER A 71 4.02 0.45 9.05
N ASN A 72 2.89 0.37 8.34
CA ASN A 72 2.84 0.16 6.90
C ASN A 72 3.47 1.36 6.16
N ASP A 73 3.12 2.58 6.55
CA ASP A 73 3.68 3.83 6.02
C ASP A 73 5.20 3.90 6.23
N LEU A 74 5.69 3.57 7.44
CA LEU A 74 7.13 3.50 7.72
C LEU A 74 7.83 2.47 6.83
N ALA A 75 7.25 1.27 6.69
CA ALA A 75 7.82 0.20 5.87
C ALA A 75 7.89 0.58 4.38
N LEU A 76 6.84 1.21 3.85
CA LEU A 76 6.85 1.74 2.48
C LEU A 76 7.96 2.80 2.33
N GLY A 77 8.05 3.73 3.28
CA GLY A 77 9.10 4.75 3.29
C GLY A 77 10.50 4.13 3.27
N MET A 78 10.76 3.13 4.11
CA MET A 78 12.03 2.39 4.15
C MET A 78 12.38 1.75 2.80
N ILE A 79 11.40 1.12 2.14
CA ILE A 79 11.57 0.52 0.81
C ILE A 79 11.92 1.58 -0.23
N VAL A 80 11.14 2.66 -0.31
CA VAL A 80 11.36 3.75 -1.28
C VAL A 80 12.72 4.41 -1.06
N GLU A 81 13.09 4.67 0.20
CA GLU A 81 14.41 5.21 0.55
C GLU A 81 15.53 4.32 0.04
N ALA A 82 15.47 3.01 0.36
CA ALA A 82 16.52 2.08 -0.02
C ALA A 82 16.66 1.97 -1.54
N VAL A 83 15.55 1.86 -2.28
CA VAL A 83 15.57 1.86 -3.74
C VAL A 83 16.14 3.16 -4.29
N SER A 84 15.73 4.32 -3.75
CA SER A 84 16.19 5.63 -4.22
C SER A 84 17.67 5.91 -4.00
N LYS A 85 18.29 5.19 -3.05
CA LYS A 85 19.73 5.23 -2.76
C LYS A 85 20.53 4.14 -3.49
N SER A 86 19.84 3.19 -4.11
CA SER A 86 20.48 2.10 -4.85
C SER A 86 20.96 2.54 -6.23
N LYS A 87 21.90 1.80 -6.80
CA LYS A 87 22.34 2.02 -8.19
C LYS A 87 21.25 1.76 -9.24
N PHE A 88 20.15 1.11 -8.86
CA PHE A 88 19.02 0.81 -9.75
C PHE A 88 18.01 1.96 -9.84
N TRP A 89 18.14 3.01 -9.01
CA TRP A 89 17.13 4.07 -8.91
C TRP A 89 16.81 4.73 -10.26
N LEU A 90 17.83 4.99 -11.07
CA LEU A 90 17.68 5.63 -12.38
C LEU A 90 16.70 4.87 -13.29
N GLU A 91 16.60 3.55 -13.15
CA GLU A 91 15.80 2.67 -14.01
C GLU A 91 14.57 2.10 -13.29
N THR A 92 14.18 2.67 -12.14
CA THR A 92 13.10 2.14 -11.31
C THR A 92 11.87 3.06 -11.27
N ALA A 93 10.69 2.45 -11.32
CA ALA A 93 9.44 3.07 -10.92
C ALA A 93 8.71 2.14 -9.94
N ILE A 94 8.26 2.70 -8.81
CA ILE A 94 7.50 2.01 -7.77
C ILE A 94 6.08 2.55 -7.84
N PHE A 95 5.11 1.66 -7.99
CA PHE A 95 3.70 1.98 -7.99
C PHE A 95 3.06 1.38 -6.73
N VAL A 96 2.29 2.19 -6.01
CA VAL A 96 1.63 1.78 -4.76
C VAL A 96 0.14 2.08 -4.89
N ILE A 97 -0.67 1.08 -4.58
CA ILE A 97 -2.12 1.17 -4.51
C ILE A 97 -2.60 0.16 -3.49
N GLU A 98 -3.69 0.46 -2.79
CA GLU A 98 -4.39 -0.53 -1.98
C GLU A 98 -5.11 -1.54 -2.87
N ASP A 99 -5.33 -2.75 -2.37
CA ASP A 99 -6.11 -3.78 -3.07
C ASP A 99 -7.60 -3.41 -3.15
N ASP A 100 -8.14 -2.79 -2.10
CA ASP A 100 -9.43 -2.12 -2.10
C ASP A 100 -9.47 -0.87 -1.18
N ALA A 101 -10.65 -0.24 -1.05
CA ALA A 101 -10.87 0.93 -0.20
C ALA A 101 -11.63 0.58 1.10
N GLN A 102 -11.62 -0.70 1.48
CA GLN A 102 -12.37 -1.34 2.57
C GLN A 102 -13.89 -1.08 2.52
N ASN A 103 -14.46 -0.73 1.36
CA ASN A 103 -15.82 -0.18 1.24
C ASN A 103 -16.06 1.01 2.21
N GLY A 104 -15.00 1.74 2.54
CA GLY A 104 -15.02 2.86 3.46
C GLY A 104 -15.83 4.04 2.92
N PRO A 105 -16.41 4.87 3.80
CA PRO A 105 -17.11 6.07 3.35
C PRO A 105 -16.15 7.08 2.72
N ASP A 106 -16.41 7.42 1.46
CA ASP A 106 -15.74 8.48 0.72
C ASP A 106 -16.79 9.36 0.04
N HIS A 107 -16.55 10.67 -0.02
CA HIS A 107 -17.52 11.64 -0.55
C HIS A 107 -17.62 11.65 -2.07
N VAL A 108 -16.65 11.05 -2.79
CA VAL A 108 -16.67 10.91 -4.25
C VAL A 108 -17.18 9.51 -4.63
N ASP A 109 -16.50 8.47 -4.15
CA ASP A 109 -16.90 7.08 -4.37
C ASP A 109 -16.18 6.18 -3.38
N ALA A 110 -16.87 5.21 -2.78
CA ALA A 110 -16.36 4.25 -1.80
C ALA A 110 -15.27 3.32 -2.34
N ARG A 111 -14.94 3.38 -3.64
CA ARG A 111 -13.82 2.67 -4.29
C ARG A 111 -12.62 3.57 -4.53
N ARG A 112 -12.71 4.88 -4.23
CA ARG A 112 -11.56 5.79 -4.33
C ARG A 112 -10.55 5.41 -3.27
N THR A 113 -9.32 5.18 -3.69
CA THR A 113 -8.21 4.81 -2.80
C THR A 113 -6.98 5.67 -3.05
N VAL A 114 -5.95 5.48 -2.24
CA VAL A 114 -4.65 6.13 -2.39
C VAL A 114 -3.90 5.49 -3.56
N GLY A 115 -3.30 6.33 -4.41
CA GLY A 115 -2.41 5.90 -5.48
C GLY A 115 -1.14 6.73 -5.47
N LEU A 116 0.02 6.08 -5.33
CA LEU A 116 1.33 6.74 -5.24
C LEU A 116 2.27 6.15 -6.30
N VAL A 117 3.14 7.01 -6.84
CA VAL A 117 4.21 6.60 -7.76
C VAL A 117 5.52 7.25 -7.35
N TYR A 118 6.58 6.46 -7.29
CA TYR A 118 7.93 6.91 -6.98
C TYR A 118 8.89 6.53 -8.11
N SER A 119 9.59 7.49 -8.68
CA SER A 119 10.62 7.28 -9.71
C SER A 119 11.51 8.54 -9.78
N PRO A 120 12.74 8.50 -10.29
CA PRO A 120 13.45 9.73 -10.63
C PRO A 120 12.69 10.54 -11.70
N TYR A 121 11.79 9.92 -12.46
CA TYR A 121 11.01 10.52 -13.53
C TYR A 121 9.62 11.01 -13.11
N VAL A 122 9.20 10.90 -11.85
CA VAL A 122 7.93 11.52 -11.44
C VAL A 122 8.07 13.04 -11.25
N MET A 123 7.04 13.80 -11.59
CA MET A 123 7.00 15.24 -11.34
C MET A 123 7.16 15.53 -9.83
N ARG A 124 7.95 16.55 -9.49
CA ARG A 124 8.20 16.99 -8.12
C ARG A 124 7.59 18.36 -7.84
N GLY A 125 7.53 18.74 -6.56
CA GLY A 125 7.08 20.07 -6.12
C GLY A 125 5.71 20.10 -5.45
N GLY A 126 5.22 18.97 -4.92
CA GLY A 126 3.94 18.91 -4.21
C GLY A 126 2.72 18.97 -5.15
N ILE A 127 2.91 18.56 -6.41
CA ILE A 127 1.83 18.48 -7.39
C ILE A 127 0.99 17.24 -7.06
N VAL A 128 -0.31 17.43 -6.91
CA VAL A 128 -1.30 16.35 -6.89
C VAL A 128 -1.95 16.30 -8.26
N ASP A 129 -1.79 15.18 -8.95
CA ASP A 129 -2.50 14.95 -10.21
C ASP A 129 -3.93 14.50 -9.93
N SER A 130 -4.89 15.30 -10.39
CA SER A 130 -6.33 15.05 -10.24
C SER A 130 -6.93 14.35 -11.47
N THR A 131 -6.11 13.82 -12.37
CA THR A 131 -6.56 12.96 -13.46
C THR A 131 -7.21 11.70 -12.88
N MET A 132 -8.35 11.29 -13.44
CA MET A 132 -8.99 10.05 -13.02
C MET A 132 -8.15 8.87 -13.53
N TYR A 133 -7.69 8.05 -12.60
CA TYR A 133 -7.00 6.80 -12.89
C TYR A 133 -7.73 5.63 -12.26
N THR A 134 -7.50 4.44 -12.83
CA THR A 134 -7.94 3.16 -12.28
C THR A 134 -6.74 2.27 -12.05
N THR A 135 -6.91 1.12 -11.39
CA THR A 135 -5.88 0.08 -11.32
C THR A 135 -5.41 -0.35 -12.72
N VAL A 136 -6.29 -0.30 -13.73
CA VAL A 136 -5.95 -0.61 -15.12
C VAL A 136 -5.06 0.48 -15.74
N SER A 137 -5.19 1.74 -15.31
CA SER A 137 -4.27 2.82 -15.69
C SER A 137 -2.84 2.58 -15.22
N TYR A 138 -2.68 2.02 -14.01
CA TYR A 138 -1.38 1.62 -13.48
C TYR A 138 -0.79 0.50 -14.33
N LEU A 139 -1.57 -0.56 -14.57
CA LEU A 139 -1.16 -1.67 -15.42
C LEU A 139 -0.72 -1.21 -16.81
N ARG A 140 -1.53 -0.37 -17.47
CA ARG A 140 -1.21 0.19 -18.79
C ARG A 140 0.10 0.98 -18.77
N THR A 141 0.35 1.75 -17.72
CA THR A 141 1.59 2.51 -17.58
C THR A 141 2.80 1.58 -17.38
N MET A 142 2.65 0.53 -16.58
CA MET A 142 3.71 -0.48 -16.38
C MET A 142 4.04 -1.22 -17.68
N GLU A 143 3.03 -1.64 -18.45
CA GLU A 143 3.22 -2.26 -19.77
C GLU A 143 4.07 -1.36 -20.67
N MET A 144 3.75 -0.07 -20.72
CA MET A 144 4.47 0.90 -21.54
C MET A 144 5.93 1.09 -21.10
N ILE A 145 6.19 1.18 -19.78
CA ILE A 145 7.55 1.30 -19.24
C ILE A 145 8.37 0.04 -19.57
N LEU A 146 7.75 -1.13 -19.50
CA LEU A 146 8.41 -2.43 -19.75
C LEU A 146 8.44 -2.82 -21.25
N GLY A 147 7.86 -2.01 -22.14
CA GLY A 147 7.76 -2.32 -23.57
C GLY A 147 6.86 -3.52 -23.89
N LEU A 148 5.89 -3.82 -23.04
CA LEU A 148 4.95 -4.93 -23.19
C LEU A 148 3.72 -4.51 -24.00
N PRO A 149 3.13 -5.42 -24.80
CA PRO A 149 1.85 -5.18 -25.44
C PRO A 149 0.72 -5.19 -24.39
N PRO A 150 -0.41 -4.50 -24.67
CA PRO A 150 -1.61 -4.64 -23.86
C PRO A 150 -2.08 -6.09 -23.81
N MET A 151 -2.53 -6.55 -22.64
CA MET A 151 -3.07 -7.91 -22.49
C MET A 151 -4.50 -8.02 -23.03
N THR A 152 -5.27 -6.94 -22.98
CA THR A 152 -6.69 -6.93 -23.34
C THR A 152 -7.10 -5.59 -23.99
N GLN A 153 -8.34 -5.48 -24.48
CA GLN A 153 -8.87 -4.18 -24.90
C GLN A 153 -9.04 -3.18 -23.74
N TYR A 154 -9.09 -3.67 -22.48
CA TYR A 154 -9.34 -2.83 -21.31
C TYR A 154 -8.09 -2.05 -20.91
N ASP A 155 -6.94 -2.71 -20.82
CA ASP A 155 -5.65 -2.03 -20.59
C ASP A 155 -5.24 -1.19 -21.80
N GLN A 156 -5.46 -1.68 -23.03
CA GLN A 156 -5.21 -0.91 -24.25
C GLN A 156 -5.89 0.47 -24.26
N LEU A 157 -7.12 0.56 -23.74
CA LEU A 157 -7.93 1.78 -23.71
C LEU A 157 -7.81 2.56 -22.39
N ALA A 158 -7.06 2.07 -21.40
CA ALA A 158 -6.90 2.74 -20.12
C ALA A 158 -6.05 4.01 -20.25
N THR A 159 -6.41 5.05 -19.49
CA THR A 159 -5.66 6.32 -19.44
C THR A 159 -4.29 6.09 -18.78
N PRO A 160 -3.16 6.27 -19.49
CA PRO A 160 -1.83 6.14 -18.88
C PRO A 160 -1.49 7.33 -17.98
N LEU A 161 -0.56 7.13 -17.04
CA LEU A 161 -0.14 8.13 -16.05
C LEU A 161 0.80 9.22 -16.64
N TYR A 162 0.56 9.68 -17.87
CA TYR A 162 1.45 10.66 -18.53
C TYR A 162 1.67 11.95 -17.75
N HIS A 163 0.66 12.42 -17.01
CA HIS A 163 0.75 13.64 -16.21
C HIS A 163 1.58 13.47 -14.93
N VAL A 164 1.90 12.23 -14.54
CA VAL A 164 2.74 11.92 -13.38
C VAL A 164 4.22 11.93 -13.76
N PHE A 165 4.56 11.65 -15.02
CA PHE A 165 5.95 11.46 -15.46
C PHE A 165 6.52 12.65 -16.25
N THR A 166 7.82 12.83 -16.15
CA THR A 166 8.65 13.75 -16.94
C THR A 166 9.80 12.98 -17.60
N THR A 167 10.42 13.55 -18.62
CA THR A 167 11.56 12.94 -19.32
C THR A 167 12.92 13.26 -18.67
N THR A 168 12.96 14.22 -17.74
CA THR A 168 14.20 14.63 -17.06
C THR A 168 14.24 14.05 -15.64
N PRO A 169 15.21 13.17 -15.31
CA PRO A 169 15.26 12.54 -14.01
C PRO A 169 15.73 13.52 -12.93
N THR A 170 15.13 13.43 -11.75
CA THR A 170 15.64 14.05 -10.52
C THR A 170 16.18 12.97 -9.60
N LEU A 171 17.51 12.93 -9.43
CA LEU A 171 18.23 11.87 -8.70
C LEU A 171 18.37 12.11 -7.19
N THR A 172 17.77 13.18 -6.66
CA THR A 172 17.74 13.40 -5.21
C THR A 172 17.04 12.22 -4.54
N ALA A 173 17.81 11.46 -3.75
CA ALA A 173 17.32 10.33 -2.99
C ALA A 173 16.24 10.76 -1.98
N TYR A 174 15.32 9.84 -1.71
CA TYR A 174 14.30 10.00 -0.70
C TYR A 174 14.87 9.59 0.67
N THR A 175 14.40 10.26 1.71
CA THR A 175 14.63 9.85 3.11
C THR A 175 13.26 9.68 3.74
N HIS A 176 12.99 8.50 4.29
CA HIS A 176 11.74 8.23 4.96
C HIS A 176 11.63 9.03 6.26
N GLU A 177 10.38 9.25 6.69
CA GLU A 177 10.13 9.85 7.99
C GLU A 177 9.99 8.79 9.07
N ASP A 178 10.43 9.13 10.28
CA ASP A 178 10.18 8.31 11.46
C ASP A 178 8.68 8.28 11.80
N ALA A 179 8.23 7.17 12.37
CA ALA A 179 6.87 7.06 12.87
C ALA A 179 6.60 8.10 13.97
N ARG A 180 5.54 8.88 13.78
CA ARG A 180 5.12 9.95 14.72
C ARG A 180 4.18 9.44 15.84
N VAL A 181 3.95 8.13 15.89
CA VAL A 181 3.04 7.46 16.83
C VAL A 181 3.74 6.24 17.43
N ASP A 182 3.26 5.79 18.59
CA ASP A 182 3.75 4.54 19.19
C ASP A 182 3.31 3.33 18.35
N LEU A 183 4.26 2.76 17.62
CA LEU A 183 4.06 1.56 16.81
C LEU A 183 3.70 0.32 17.65
N LEU A 184 4.01 0.31 18.95
CA LEU A 184 3.70 -0.79 19.86
C LEU A 184 2.39 -0.58 20.63
N ALA A 185 1.68 0.51 20.38
CA ALA A 185 0.40 0.80 21.01
C ALA A 185 -0.61 -0.33 20.74
N LYS A 186 -1.29 -0.78 21.80
CA LYS A 186 -2.27 -1.86 21.75
C LYS A 186 -3.67 -1.39 22.09
N ASN A 187 -4.65 -2.03 21.47
CA ASN A 187 -6.06 -1.84 21.80
C ASN A 187 -6.34 -2.20 23.27
N PRO A 188 -7.17 -1.42 23.98
CA PRO A 188 -7.60 -1.74 25.34
C PRO A 188 -8.21 -3.15 25.45
N ALA A 189 -8.06 -3.78 26.62
CA ALA A 189 -8.59 -5.12 26.87
C ALA A 189 -10.13 -5.17 26.90
N THR A 190 -10.79 -4.03 27.14
CA THR A 190 -12.24 -3.93 27.33
C THR A 190 -12.81 -2.74 26.58
N GLY A 191 -14.10 -2.80 26.24
CA GLY A 191 -14.82 -1.71 25.57
C GLY A 191 -15.79 -2.24 24.52
N GLU A 192 -16.69 -1.39 24.03
CA GLU A 192 -17.62 -1.77 22.96
C GLU A 192 -16.88 -2.18 21.69
N GLY A 193 -15.88 -1.40 21.26
CA GLY A 193 -15.07 -1.71 20.08
C GLY A 193 -14.36 -3.06 20.19
N ALA A 194 -13.80 -3.38 21.36
CA ALA A 194 -13.18 -4.68 21.62
C ALA A 194 -14.19 -5.83 21.57
N ARG A 195 -15.37 -5.67 22.19
CA ARG A 195 -16.44 -6.69 22.16
C ARG A 195 -16.98 -6.94 20.76
N ARG A 196 -17.12 -5.89 19.94
CA ARG A 196 -17.59 -5.99 18.55
C ARG A 196 -16.53 -6.61 17.65
N SER A 197 -15.28 -6.15 17.74
CA SER A 197 -14.16 -6.68 16.95
C SER A 197 -13.91 -8.16 17.22
N ALA A 198 -14.11 -8.63 18.45
CA ALA A 198 -13.95 -10.05 18.80
C ALA A 198 -14.94 -11.00 18.09
N ARG A 199 -15.96 -10.47 17.40
CA ARG A 199 -16.93 -11.24 16.61
C ARG A 199 -16.56 -11.30 15.12
N LEU A 200 -15.57 -10.52 14.69
CA LEU A 200 -15.09 -10.49 13.32
C LEU A 200 -14.03 -11.55 13.08
N ASP A 201 -13.94 -12.03 11.85
CA ASP A 201 -12.91 -12.98 11.42
C ASP A 201 -11.70 -12.23 10.84
N PHE A 202 -10.59 -12.25 11.58
CA PHE A 202 -9.30 -11.70 11.15
C PHE A 202 -8.28 -12.81 10.83
N SER A 203 -8.75 -14.04 10.55
CA SER A 203 -7.85 -15.16 10.23
C SER A 203 -7.13 -15.01 8.89
N ASP A 204 -7.70 -14.22 7.97
CA ASP A 204 -7.12 -13.86 6.68
C ASP A 204 -7.59 -12.46 6.27
N TYR A 205 -6.99 -11.92 5.22
CA TYR A 205 -7.47 -10.70 4.57
C TYR A 205 -8.91 -10.88 4.07
N ASP A 206 -9.70 -9.81 4.15
CA ASP A 206 -11.06 -9.74 3.57
C ASP A 206 -12.08 -10.73 4.12
N ARG A 207 -11.81 -11.31 5.30
CA ARG A 207 -12.75 -12.19 6.02
C ARG A 207 -13.69 -11.45 6.97
N ALA A 208 -13.25 -10.31 7.49
CA ALA A 208 -14.03 -9.50 8.41
C ALA A 208 -15.21 -8.84 7.69
N ASP A 209 -16.35 -8.74 8.37
CA ASP A 209 -17.48 -7.96 7.86
C ASP A 209 -17.06 -6.48 7.71
N PHE A 210 -17.00 -6.01 6.46
CA PHE A 210 -16.50 -4.68 6.11
C PHE A 210 -17.35 -3.56 6.70
N ASP A 211 -18.67 -3.72 6.73
CA ASP A 211 -19.58 -2.68 7.20
C ASP A 211 -19.47 -2.51 8.72
N GLU A 212 -19.41 -3.63 9.45
CA GLU A 212 -19.20 -3.65 10.90
C GLU A 212 -17.81 -3.13 11.28
N LEU A 213 -16.76 -3.55 10.55
CA LEU A 213 -15.39 -3.08 10.78
C LEU A 213 -15.28 -1.57 10.58
N ASN A 214 -15.80 -1.03 9.49
CA ASN A 214 -15.82 0.40 9.23
C ASN A 214 -16.54 1.16 10.34
N LEU A 215 -17.69 0.67 10.81
CA LEU A 215 -18.45 1.31 11.88
C LEU A 215 -17.67 1.30 13.21
N ILE A 216 -16.96 0.21 13.53
CA ILE A 216 -16.09 0.14 14.72
C ILE A 216 -14.98 1.19 14.62
N LEU A 217 -14.26 1.22 13.50
CA LEU A 217 -13.12 2.12 13.28
C LEU A 217 -13.56 3.59 13.24
N TRP A 218 -14.65 3.91 12.55
CA TRP A 218 -15.18 5.27 12.45
C TRP A 218 -15.58 5.82 13.81
N ASN A 219 -16.32 5.04 14.60
CA ASN A 219 -16.72 5.47 15.95
C ASN A 219 -15.50 5.71 16.85
N ALA A 220 -14.47 4.87 16.75
CA ALA A 220 -13.27 4.99 17.55
C ALA A 220 -12.40 6.19 17.18
N LEU A 221 -12.29 6.51 15.89
CA LEU A 221 -11.35 7.51 15.38
C LEU A 221 -11.98 8.87 15.12
N LYS A 222 -13.26 8.91 14.72
CA LYS A 222 -13.97 10.15 14.35
C LYS A 222 -15.00 10.56 15.40
N GLY A 223 -15.62 9.61 16.09
CA GLY A 223 -16.63 9.88 17.13
C GLY A 223 -17.91 10.56 16.63
N THR A 224 -18.13 10.59 15.31
CA THR A 224 -19.32 11.14 14.65
C THR A 224 -20.10 10.03 13.94
N PRO A 225 -21.37 10.24 13.57
CA PRO A 225 -22.09 9.28 12.74
C PRO A 225 -21.33 8.99 11.44
N MET A 226 -21.15 7.71 11.12
CA MET A 226 -20.49 7.29 9.90
C MET A 226 -21.38 7.63 8.68
N PRO A 227 -20.86 8.37 7.67
CA PRO A 227 -21.64 8.66 6.48
C PRO A 227 -21.88 7.38 5.67
N ALA A 228 -22.96 7.36 4.90
CA ALA A 228 -23.24 6.26 3.99
C ALA A 228 -22.20 6.22 2.85
N PRO A 229 -21.75 5.03 2.40
CA PRO A 229 -20.86 4.92 1.25
C PRO A 229 -21.51 5.49 -0.01
N VAL A 230 -20.79 6.37 -0.71
CA VAL A 230 -21.20 6.84 -2.04
C VAL A 230 -20.78 5.81 -3.08
N ARG A 231 -21.70 5.35 -3.93
CA ARG A 231 -21.41 4.43 -5.03
C ARG A 231 -21.97 5.02 -6.31
N SER A 232 -21.10 5.49 -7.18
CA SER A 232 -21.52 5.98 -8.49
C SER A 232 -21.40 4.91 -9.57
N ALA A 233 -22.39 4.87 -10.46
CA ALA A 233 -22.32 4.11 -11.71
C ALA A 233 -21.61 4.91 -12.83
N LEU A 234 -21.54 6.23 -12.70
CA LEU A 234 -20.93 7.16 -13.64
C LEU A 234 -20.10 8.17 -12.86
N LEU A 235 -18.81 8.26 -13.15
CA LEU A 235 -17.92 9.19 -12.46
C LEU A 235 -18.18 10.61 -12.98
N THR A 236 -18.97 11.38 -12.23
CA THR A 236 -19.19 12.81 -12.48
C THR A 236 -18.21 13.61 -11.65
N ARG A 237 -17.46 14.51 -12.31
CA ARG A 237 -16.59 15.49 -11.65
C ARG A 237 -17.38 16.52 -10.88
#